data_AF-A0AAJ2TPP5-F1
#
_entry.id   AF-A0AAJ2TPP5-F1
#
_cell.length_a   1.000
_cell.length_b   1.000
_cell.length_c   1.000
_cell.angle_alpha   90.00
_cell.angle_beta   90.00
_cell.angle_gamma   90.00
#
_symmetry.space_group_name_H-M   'P 1'
#
loop_
_entity.id
_entity.type
_entity.pdbx_description
1 polymer ?
#
loop_
_entity_poly.entity_id
_entity_poly.type
_entity_poly.pdbx_seq_one_letter_code
_entity_poly.pdbx_strand_id
1 'polypeptide(L)'
;MQYLTEYDLNAIDNNTFRVPRFLFSGSYQKISADSKLLFALMMEGHSMVLEELSNESGYSLTLIKKCLNELAKAGLIQVHDSLILITQMRRIL
;
A
#
# COMPACT_ATOMS: atom_id res chain seq x y z
N MET A 1 -2.61 -17.78 -26.16
CA MET A 1 -2.99 -17.59 -24.74
C MET A 1 -2.22 -18.62 -23.93
N GLN A 2 -1.45 -18.17 -22.94
CA GLN A 2 -0.66 -19.03 -22.06
C GLN A 2 -1.48 -19.22 -20.78
N TYR A 3 -1.78 -20.47 -20.43
CA TYR A 3 -2.59 -20.79 -19.25
C TYR A 3 -1.67 -21.03 -18.06
N LEU A 4 -2.03 -20.44 -16.91
CA LEU A 4 -1.37 -20.69 -15.63
C LEU A 4 -1.62 -22.13 -15.19
N THR A 5 -0.56 -22.83 -14.78
CA THR A 5 -0.61 -24.20 -14.27
C THR A 5 -0.66 -24.21 -12.74
N GLU A 6 -1.02 -25.36 -12.13
CA GLU A 6 -1.03 -25.51 -10.66
C GLU A 6 0.35 -25.28 -10.02
N TYR A 7 1.43 -25.51 -10.77
CA TYR A 7 2.79 -25.18 -10.33
C TYR A 7 3.02 -23.67 -10.25
N ASP A 8 2.45 -22.91 -11.18
CA ASP A 8 2.53 -21.44 -11.17
C ASP A 8 1.73 -20.87 -9.99
N LEU A 9 0.61 -21.49 -9.59
CA LEU A 9 -0.19 -21.04 -8.44
C LEU A 9 0.60 -21.08 -7.12
N ASN A 10 1.38 -22.13 -6.87
CA ASN A 10 2.23 -22.22 -5.67
C ASN A 10 3.38 -21.20 -5.68
N ALA A 11 3.92 -20.87 -6.86
CA ALA A 11 4.91 -19.80 -7.00
C ALA A 11 4.30 -18.42 -6.81
N ILE A 12 3.04 -18.23 -7.22
CA ILE A 12 2.28 -16.99 -7.08
C ILE A 12 1.94 -16.71 -5.63
N ASP A 13 1.57 -17.71 -4.82
CA ASP A 13 1.24 -17.49 -3.40
C ASP A 13 2.41 -16.85 -2.62
N ASN A 14 3.65 -17.20 -2.94
CA ASN A 14 4.86 -16.59 -2.35
C ASN A 14 5.21 -15.21 -2.92
N ASN A 15 4.57 -14.79 -4.00
CA ASN A 15 4.83 -13.53 -4.70
C ASN A 15 3.56 -12.66 -4.81
N THR A 16 2.57 -12.94 -3.96
CA THR A 16 1.32 -12.17 -3.91
C THR A 16 1.43 -11.05 -2.90
N PHE A 17 0.81 -9.93 -3.26
CA PHE A 17 0.78 -8.74 -2.45
C PHE A 17 -0.61 -8.54 -1.84
N ARG A 18 -0.69 -8.38 -0.52
CA ARG A 18 -1.97 -8.40 0.20
C ARG A 18 -2.52 -7.00 0.43
N VAL A 19 -3.63 -6.67 -0.23
CA VAL A 19 -4.31 -5.39 -0.03
C VAL A 19 -5.48 -5.53 0.96
N PRO A 20 -5.54 -4.71 2.03
CA PRO A 20 -6.66 -4.74 2.97
C PRO A 20 -8.02 -4.49 2.32
N ARG A 21 -8.98 -5.39 2.53
CA ARG A 21 -10.32 -5.34 1.90
C ARG A 21 -11.09 -4.05 2.21
N PHE A 22 -10.88 -3.47 3.39
CA PHE A 22 -11.60 -2.25 3.80
C PHE A 22 -11.31 -1.07 2.85
N LEU A 23 -10.15 -1.05 2.19
CA LEU A 23 -9.77 -0.02 1.20
C LEU A 23 -10.67 -0.01 -0.04
N PHE A 24 -11.42 -1.08 -0.28
CA PHE A 24 -12.36 -1.18 -1.40
C PHE A 24 -13.80 -0.84 -1.00
N SER A 25 -14.02 -0.41 0.25
CA SER A 25 -15.35 -0.18 0.81
C SER A 25 -15.46 1.15 1.54
N GLY A 26 -16.69 1.63 1.74
CA GLY A 26 -16.99 2.79 2.57
C GLY A 26 -16.30 4.08 2.10
N SER A 27 -15.80 4.86 3.06
CA SER A 27 -15.10 6.14 2.82
C SER A 27 -13.80 6.01 2.02
N TYR A 28 -13.20 4.81 1.99
CA TYR A 28 -11.91 4.54 1.35
C TYR A 28 -12.03 4.18 -0.14
N GLN A 29 -13.25 3.97 -0.64
CA GLN A 29 -13.48 3.63 -2.05
C GLN A 29 -12.90 4.68 -3.01
N LYS A 30 -12.93 5.96 -2.59
CA LYS A 30 -12.44 7.12 -3.37
C LYS A 30 -10.91 7.23 -3.45
N ILE A 31 -10.17 6.45 -2.66
CA ILE A 31 -8.71 6.42 -2.72
C ILE A 31 -8.28 5.80 -4.05
N SER A 32 -7.23 6.33 -4.67
CA SER A 32 -6.66 5.77 -5.90
C SER A 32 -6.11 4.35 -5.70
N ALA A 33 -6.06 3.56 -6.77
CA ALA A 33 -5.48 2.22 -6.74
C ALA A 33 -4.02 2.26 -6.29
N ASP A 34 -3.22 3.18 -6.82
CA ASP A 34 -1.81 3.37 -6.44
C ASP A 34 -1.65 3.66 -4.95
N SER A 35 -2.53 4.48 -4.38
CA SER A 35 -2.50 4.77 -2.94
C SER A 35 -2.84 3.55 -2.09
N LYS A 36 -3.80 2.71 -2.53
CA LYS A 36 -4.14 1.46 -1.83
C LYS A 36 -2.99 0.46 -1.86
N LEU A 37 -2.31 0.37 -3.01
CA LEU A 37 -1.11 -0.46 -3.17
C LEU A 37 0.04 0.05 -2.30
N LEU A 38 0.32 1.35 -2.34
CA LEU A 38 1.35 1.95 -1.49
C LEU A 38 1.07 1.75 0.00
N PHE A 39 -0.20 1.87 0.42
CA PHE A 39 -0.59 1.60 1.80
C PHE A 39 -0.34 0.15 2.21
N ALA A 40 -0.70 -0.80 1.35
CA ALA A 40 -0.45 -2.20 1.61
C ALA A 40 1.08 -2.50 1.68
N LEU A 41 1.92 -1.76 0.95
CA LEU A 41 3.37 -1.96 0.94
C LEU A 41 3.90 -1.56 2.30
N MET A 42 3.52 -0.36 2.75
CA MET A 42 3.85 0.13 4.09
C MET A 42 3.36 -0.80 5.21
N MET A 43 2.23 -1.51 5.01
CA MET A 43 1.69 -2.46 6.01
C MET A 43 2.46 -3.79 6.09
N GLU A 44 3.11 -4.24 5.01
CA GLU A 44 3.89 -5.49 4.99
C GLU A 44 5.27 -5.35 5.66
N GLY A 45 5.55 -4.20 6.30
CA GLY A 45 6.80 -3.96 7.03
C GLY A 45 7.91 -3.36 6.17
N HIS A 46 7.55 -2.89 4.97
CA HIS A 46 8.44 -2.09 4.11
C HIS A 46 8.77 -0.74 4.73
N SER A 47 9.77 -0.08 4.17
CA SER A 47 10.32 1.15 4.74
C SER A 47 9.28 2.27 4.80
N MET A 48 9.40 3.11 5.84
CA MET A 48 8.62 4.33 5.99
C MET A 48 9.39 5.57 5.49
N VAL A 49 10.55 5.35 4.88
CA VAL A 49 11.40 6.39 4.29
C VAL A 49 11.04 6.56 2.82
N LEU A 50 10.81 7.81 2.40
CA LEU A 50 10.31 8.16 1.08
C LEU A 50 11.19 7.65 -0.09
N GLU A 51 12.51 7.70 0.08
CA GLU A 51 13.46 7.22 -0.94
C GLU A 51 13.44 5.70 -1.08
N GLU A 52 13.36 4.99 0.04
CA GLU A 52 13.29 3.52 0.06
C GLU A 52 11.95 3.04 -0.52
N LEU A 53 10.84 3.70 -0.17
CA LEU A 53 9.53 3.46 -0.79
C LEU A 53 9.55 3.65 -2.30
N SER A 54 10.32 4.61 -2.81
CA SER A 54 10.45 4.83 -4.26
C SER A 54 11.17 3.68 -4.94
N ASN A 55 12.20 3.14 -4.31
CA ASN A 55 12.94 1.99 -4.83
C ASN A 55 12.11 0.71 -4.76
N GLU A 56 11.37 0.49 -3.67
CA GLU A 56 10.56 -0.72 -3.47
C GLU A 56 9.30 -0.75 -4.33
N SER A 57 8.59 0.38 -4.45
CA SER A 57 7.36 0.47 -5.26
C SER A 57 7.61 0.67 -6.76
N GLY A 58 8.80 1.15 -7.13
CA GLY A 58 9.08 1.62 -8.49
C GLY A 58 8.33 2.90 -8.89
N TYR A 59 7.64 3.55 -7.95
CA TYR A 59 6.93 4.79 -8.19
C TYR A 59 7.87 5.99 -8.14
N SER A 60 7.55 7.02 -8.93
CA SER A 60 8.23 8.31 -8.83
C SER A 60 7.92 8.98 -7.49
N LEU A 61 8.88 9.77 -6.99
CA LEU A 61 8.70 10.56 -5.76
C LEU A 61 7.46 11.47 -5.82
N THR A 62 7.10 11.97 -6.99
CA THR A 62 5.90 12.81 -7.18
C THR A 62 4.62 12.01 -6.98
N LEU A 63 4.55 10.78 -7.51
CA LEU A 63 3.41 9.89 -7.33
C LEU A 63 3.28 9.44 -5.87
N ILE A 64 4.40 9.12 -5.22
CA ILE A 64 4.43 8.74 -3.81
C ILE A 64 3.88 9.86 -2.94
N LYS A 65 4.36 11.10 -3.13
CA LYS A 65 3.84 12.27 -2.38
C LYS A 65 2.33 12.46 -2.59
N LYS A 66 1.83 12.27 -3.82
CA LYS A 66 0.39 12.33 -4.09
C LYS A 66 -0.37 11.24 -3.34
N CYS A 67 0.14 10.01 -3.36
CA CYS A 67 -0.48 8.89 -2.67
C CYS A 67 -0.50 9.08 -1.16
N LEU A 68 0.62 9.51 -0.57
CA LEU A 68 0.70 9.84 0.86
C LEU A 68 -0.30 10.93 1.26
N ASN A 69 -0.48 11.95 0.42
CA ASN A 69 -1.49 12.98 0.66
C ASN A 69 -2.93 12.42 0.60
N GLU A 70 -3.23 11.51 -0.31
CA GLU A 70 -4.55 10.84 -0.37
C GLU A 70 -4.79 9.98 0.88
N LEU A 71 -3.80 9.20 1.29
CA LEU A 71 -3.86 8.36 2.49
C LEU A 71 -3.97 9.18 3.78
N ALA A 72 -3.26 10.31 3.86
CA ALA A 72 -3.33 11.23 4.99
C ALA A 72 -4.71 11.90 5.08
N LYS A 73 -5.26 12.36 3.95
CA LYS A 73 -6.64 12.90 3.89
C LYS A 73 -7.70 11.87 4.27
N ALA A 74 -7.44 10.60 3.98
CA ALA A 74 -8.30 9.50 4.40
C ALA A 74 -8.12 9.10 5.88
N GLY A 75 -7.16 9.69 6.59
CA GLY A 75 -6.87 9.37 7.99
C GLY A 75 -6.21 8.00 8.19
N LEU A 76 -5.60 7.44 7.16
CA LEU A 76 -4.90 6.14 7.23
C LEU A 76 -3.46 6.27 7.72
N ILE A 77 -2.83 7.40 7.41
CA ILE A 77 -1.45 7.70 7.80
C ILE A 77 -1.33 9.14 8.31
N GLN A 78 -0.28 9.37 9.08
CA GLN A 78 0.22 10.70 9.44
C GLN A 78 1.62 10.83 8.89
N VAL A 79 1.91 11.96 8.23
CA VAL A 79 3.24 12.24 7.68
C VAL A 79 3.86 13.35 8.52
N HIS A 80 4.98 13.05 9.17
CA HIS A 80 5.77 14.01 9.93
C HIS A 80 7.15 14.14 9.28
N ASP A 81 7.40 15.27 8.62
CA ASP A 81 8.63 15.59 7.90
C ASP A 81 9.09 14.48 6.93
N SER A 82 9.88 13.53 7.43
CA SER A 82 10.46 12.39 6.70
C SER A 82 9.97 11.01 7.17
N LEU A 83 9.15 10.95 8.21
CA LEU A 83 8.62 9.70 8.78
C LEU A 83 7.12 9.58 8.50
N ILE A 84 6.74 8.42 7.97
CA ILE A 84 5.35 8.03 7.81
C ILE A 84 4.95 7.19 9.02
N LEU A 85 3.95 7.66 9.76
CA LEU A 85 3.32 6.91 10.84
C LEU A 85 1.99 6.36 10.35
N ILE A 86 1.86 5.05 10.30
CA ILE A 86 0.55 4.43 10.08
C ILE A 86 -0.31 4.73 11.30
N THR A 87 -1.42 5.43 11.07
CA THR A 87 -2.34 5.76 12.15
C THR A 87 -3.04 4.45 12.51
N GLN A 88 -2.66 3.90 13.67
CA GLN A 88 -3.05 2.54 14.06
C GLN A 88 -4.51 2.24 13.75
N MET A 89 -4.74 1.18 12.96
CA MET A 89 -5.95 0.36 13.07
C MET A 89 -5.92 -0.41 14.40
N ARG A 90 -5.92 0.32 15.53
CA ARG A 90 -6.26 -0.27 16.82
C ARG A 90 -7.78 -0.38 16.85
N ARG A 91 -8.27 -1.63 16.94
CA ARG A 91 -9.64 -2.13 16.76
C ARG A 91 -9.83 -2.56 15.31
N ILE A 92 -9.83 -3.85 15.02
CA ILE A 92 -10.76 -4.86 15.54
C ILE A 92 -10.02 -6.15 15.93
N LEU A 93 -10.53 -6.77 17.00
CA LEU A 93 -10.16 -8.04 17.63
C LEU A 93 -9.91 -9.19 16.65
#